data_AF-A0A661CSY2-F1
#
_entry.id   AF-A0A661CSY2-F1
#
_cell.length_a   1.000
_cell.length_b   1.000
_cell.length_c   1.000
_cell.angle_alpha   90.00
_cell.angle_beta   90.00
_cell.angle_gamma   90.00
#
_symmetry.space_group_name_H-M   'P 1'
#
loop_
_entity.id
_entity.type
_entity.pdbx_description
1 polymer ?
#
loop_
_entity_poly.entity_id
_entity_poly.type
_entity_poly.pdbx_seq_one_letter_code
_entity_poly.pdbx_strand_id
1 'polypeptide(L)'
;TKVVNMANKNYVTPILLKYGNHIPQFPSPNKYNIRLKKVFEKAGMDRKLAFRTEPANESKARTEYFHMYEKVSNKWARNCAVSLLVQEGYNDHYIKEFTGHTDEKMLRHYRDIHKTKVKEMLYEVKPVKV
;
A
#
# COMPACT_ATOMS: atom_id res chain seq x y z
N THR A 1 7.44 10.96 -27.00
CA THR A 1 7.53 11.97 -25.92
C THR A 1 7.40 11.24 -24.59
N LYS A 2 8.45 11.20 -23.75
CA LYS A 2 8.39 10.45 -22.48
C LYS A 2 7.40 11.14 -21.55
N VAL A 3 6.23 10.52 -21.33
CA VAL A 3 5.24 11.01 -20.36
C VAL A 3 5.82 10.77 -18.95
N VAL A 4 6.48 11.78 -18.39
CA VAL A 4 6.92 11.76 -17.00
C VAL A 4 5.81 12.41 -16.18
N ASN A 5 4.93 11.60 -15.58
CA ASN A 5 3.99 12.17 -14.62
C ASN A 5 4.75 12.71 -13.39
N MET A 6 4.12 13.58 -12.60
CA MET A 6 4.74 14.20 -11.42
C MET A 6 5.22 13.17 -10.39
N ALA A 7 4.54 12.02 -10.27
CA ALA A 7 4.97 10.95 -9.37
C ALA A 7 6.29 10.31 -9.84
N ASN A 8 6.46 10.09 -11.15
CA ASN A 8 7.72 9.62 -11.72
C ASN A 8 8.85 10.63 -11.47
N LYS A 9 8.58 11.93 -11.66
CA LYS A 9 9.56 12.99 -11.42
C LYS A 9 9.97 13.10 -9.94
N ASN A 10 9.02 13.01 -9.03
CA ASN A 10 9.25 13.29 -7.61
C ASN A 10 9.69 12.07 -6.79
N TYR A 11 9.32 10.85 -7.20
CA TYR A 11 9.59 9.65 -6.43
C TYR A 11 10.47 8.65 -7.16
N VAL A 12 10.21 8.40 -8.44
CA VAL A 12 10.93 7.36 -9.21
C VAL A 12 12.31 7.86 -9.65
N THR A 13 12.38 9.07 -10.21
CA THR A 13 13.64 9.66 -10.70
C THR A 13 14.70 9.80 -9.61
N PRO A 14 14.42 10.33 -8.39
CA PRO A 14 15.44 10.42 -7.34
C PRO A 14 15.95 9.04 -6.90
N ILE A 15 15.09 8.03 -6.87
CA ILE A 15 15.48 6.65 -6.57
C ILE A 15 16.40 6.11 -7.67
N LEU A 16 16.02 6.26 -8.94
CA LEU A 16 16.85 5.78 -10.05
C LEU A 16 18.21 6.50 -10.09
N LEU A 17 18.25 7.82 -9.89
CA LEU A 17 19.50 8.59 -9.82
C LEU A 17 20.41 8.09 -8.69
N LYS A 18 19.85 7.77 -7.51
CA LYS A 18 20.60 7.18 -6.40
C LYS A 18 21.25 5.84 -6.76
N TYR A 19 20.62 5.08 -7.66
CA TYR A 19 21.10 3.78 -8.13
C TYR A 19 21.64 3.86 -9.56
N GLY A 20 22.43 4.88 -9.91
CA GLY A 20 23.17 4.93 -11.18
C GLY A 20 22.28 4.92 -12.43
N ASN A 21 21.05 5.41 -12.31
CA ASN A 21 20.03 5.41 -13.36
C ASN A 21 19.66 4.00 -13.88
N HIS A 22 19.99 2.96 -13.13
CA HIS A 22 19.59 1.59 -13.40
C HIS A 22 18.56 1.13 -12.36
N ILE A 23 17.61 0.31 -12.79
CA ILE A 23 16.74 -0.39 -11.83
C ILE A 23 17.66 -1.36 -11.06
N PRO A 24 17.79 -1.24 -9.73
CA PRO A 24 18.60 -2.19 -8.96
C PRO A 24 18.04 -3.60 -9.20
N GLN A 25 18.91 -4.60 -9.29
CA GLN A 25 18.46 -6.00 -9.38
C GLN A 25 17.47 -6.26 -8.24
N PHE A 26 16.21 -6.46 -8.61
CA PHE A 26 15.16 -6.62 -7.62
C PHE A 26 15.35 -8.01 -6.98
N PRO A 27 15.42 -8.09 -5.64
CA PRO A 27 15.55 -9.38 -4.98
C PRO A 27 14.32 -10.25 -5.31
N SER A 28 14.48 -11.57 -5.30
CA SER A 28 13.34 -12.47 -5.41
C SER A 28 12.26 -12.12 -4.38
N PRO A 29 10.96 -12.35 -4.65
CA PRO A 29 9.88 -11.98 -3.73
C PRO A 29 10.10 -12.44 -2.29
N ASN A 30 10.69 -13.63 -2.10
CA ASN A 30 11.04 -14.16 -0.79
C ASN A 30 12.14 -13.33 -0.10
N LYS A 31 13.23 -13.01 -0.82
CA LYS A 31 14.31 -12.15 -0.30
C LYS A 31 13.79 -10.74 0.00
N TYR A 32 12.90 -10.20 -0.84
CA TYR A 32 12.24 -8.92 -0.60
C TYR A 32 11.44 -8.96 0.71
N ASN A 33 10.59 -9.97 0.90
CA ASN A 33 9.79 -10.10 2.11
C ASN A 33 10.68 -10.21 3.37
N ILE A 34 11.74 -11.01 3.34
CA ILE A 34 12.70 -11.12 4.47
C ILE A 34 13.29 -9.74 4.81
N ARG A 35 13.71 -8.97 3.80
CA ARG A 35 14.26 -7.62 4.00
C ARG A 35 13.19 -6.66 4.56
N LEU A 36 11.96 -6.74 4.05
CA LEU A 36 10.84 -5.91 4.50
C LEU A 36 10.53 -6.14 5.99
N LYS A 37 10.48 -7.41 6.43
CA LYS A 37 10.29 -7.74 7.86
C LYS A 37 11.37 -7.11 8.74
N LYS A 38 12.64 -7.23 8.33
CA LYS A 38 13.79 -6.62 9.05
C LYS A 38 13.70 -5.09 9.09
N VAL A 39 13.24 -4.45 8.02
CA VAL A 39 13.07 -2.99 8.01
C VAL A 39 11.96 -2.57 8.97
N PHE A 40 10.83 -3.27 8.98
CA PHE A 40 9.72 -2.98 9.90
C PHE A 40 10.11 -3.20 11.37
N GLU A 41 10.83 -4.29 11.65
CA GLU A 41 11.40 -4.59 12.97
C GLU A 41 12.35 -3.47 13.43
N LYS A 42 13.33 -3.09 12.60
CA LYS A 42 14.26 -2.00 12.92
C LYS A 42 13.61 -0.63 13.04
N ALA A 43 12.50 -0.40 12.34
CA ALA A 43 11.71 0.81 12.45
C ALA A 43 10.84 0.85 13.73
N GLY A 44 10.88 -0.19 14.57
CA GLY A 44 10.07 -0.27 15.79
C GLY A 44 8.58 -0.50 15.51
N MET A 45 8.22 -1.06 14.34
CA MET A 45 6.83 -1.39 14.02
C MET A 45 6.42 -2.72 14.68
N ASP A 46 6.20 -2.68 15.98
CA ASP A 46 6.04 -3.85 16.86
C ASP A 46 4.58 -4.17 17.24
N ARG A 47 3.61 -3.37 16.78
CA ARG A 47 2.18 -3.57 17.06
C ARG A 47 1.76 -5.02 16.84
N LYS A 48 1.12 -5.63 17.85
CA LYS A 48 0.53 -6.97 17.74
C LYS A 48 -0.79 -6.94 16.97
N LEU A 49 -0.93 -7.87 16.05
CA LEU A 49 -2.12 -8.07 15.21
C LEU A 49 -2.76 -9.42 15.56
N ALA A 50 -4.08 -9.42 15.77
CA ALA A 50 -4.85 -10.62 15.98
C ALA A 50 -5.24 -11.24 14.63
N PHE A 51 -4.97 -12.54 14.46
CA PHE A 51 -5.39 -13.34 13.33
C PHE A 51 -6.31 -14.45 13.81
N ARG A 52 -7.57 -14.42 13.36
CA ARG A 52 -8.54 -15.47 13.62
C ARG A 52 -8.46 -16.51 12.50
N THR A 53 -8.23 -17.76 12.87
CA THR A 53 -8.25 -18.91 11.98
C THR A 53 -9.40 -19.83 12.36
N GLU A 54 -10.07 -20.36 11.34
CA GLU A 54 -11.18 -21.31 11.48
C GLU A 54 -10.81 -22.57 10.69
N PRO A 55 -10.03 -23.48 11.29
CA PRO A 55 -9.65 -24.72 10.63
C PRO A 55 -10.89 -25.55 10.33
N ALA A 56 -11.01 -26.09 9.12
CA ALA A 56 -12.19 -26.85 8.69
C ALA A 56 -12.53 -28.07 9.57
N ASN A 57 -11.53 -28.61 10.28
CA ASN A 57 -11.65 -29.79 11.12
C ASN A 57 -11.69 -29.48 12.63
N GLU A 58 -11.82 -28.21 13.02
CA GLU A 58 -11.89 -27.82 14.43
C GLU A 58 -13.21 -27.11 14.76
N SER A 59 -13.78 -27.46 15.91
CA SER A 59 -15.06 -26.90 16.37
C SER A 59 -14.97 -25.47 16.91
N LYS A 60 -13.75 -24.91 17.05
CA LYS A 60 -13.52 -23.58 17.61
C LYS A 60 -12.51 -22.79 16.79
N ALA A 61 -12.85 -21.53 16.54
CA ALA A 61 -11.93 -20.55 15.99
C ALA A 61 -10.77 -20.30 16.96
N ARG A 62 -9.55 -20.18 16.43
CA ARG A 62 -8.36 -19.79 17.20
C ARG A 62 -7.96 -18.37 16.87
N THR A 63 -7.57 -17.59 17.88
CA THR A 63 -7.02 -16.25 17.70
C THR A 63 -5.56 -16.25 18.13
N GLU A 64 -4.67 -15.97 17.19
CA GLU A 64 -3.24 -15.86 17.43
C GLU A 64 -2.78 -14.41 17.25
N TYR A 65 -1.82 -14.00 18.08
CA TYR A 65 -1.25 -12.65 18.05
C TYR A 65 0.16 -12.69 17.48
N PHE A 66 0.41 -11.85 16.49
CA PHE A 66 1.73 -11.74 15.85
C PHE A 66 2.16 -10.28 15.81
N HIS A 67 3.45 -10.02 15.95
CA HIS A 67 3.99 -8.71 15.67
C HIS A 67 3.81 -8.36 14.19
N MET A 68 3.55 -7.09 13.91
CA MET A 68 3.29 -6.59 12.56
C MET A 68 4.43 -6.94 11.58
N TYR A 69 5.69 -6.79 12.02
CA TYR A 69 6.85 -7.14 11.19
C TYR A 69 6.90 -8.63 10.83
N GLU A 70 6.26 -9.54 11.57
CA GLU A 70 6.24 -10.97 11.25
C GLU A 70 5.33 -11.29 10.06
N LYS A 71 4.31 -10.46 9.84
CA LYS A 71 3.27 -10.68 8.83
C LYS A 71 3.38 -9.74 7.62
N VAL A 72 4.20 -8.68 7.71
CA VAL A 72 4.43 -7.78 6.58
C VAL A 72 4.96 -8.53 5.35
N SER A 73 4.41 -8.19 4.19
CA SER A 73 4.72 -8.80 2.90
C SER A 73 4.61 -7.77 1.78
N ASN A 74 5.18 -8.07 0.61
CA ASN A 74 5.06 -7.24 -0.58
C ASN A 74 3.59 -6.95 -0.96
N LYS A 75 2.70 -7.94 -0.83
CA LYS A 75 1.28 -7.78 -1.11
C LYS A 75 0.65 -6.80 -0.14
N TRP A 76 0.98 -6.90 1.14
CA TRP A 76 0.48 -5.95 2.13
C TRP A 76 1.02 -4.54 1.89
N ALA A 77 2.31 -4.39 1.55
CA ALA A 77 2.88 -3.09 1.19
C ALA A 77 2.20 -2.46 -0.04
N ARG A 78 1.95 -3.24 -1.09
CA ARG A 78 1.21 -2.80 -2.28
C ARG A 78 -0.22 -2.36 -1.92
N ASN A 79 -0.92 -3.16 -1.11
CA ASN A 79 -2.26 -2.83 -0.64
C ASN A 79 -2.29 -1.56 0.23
N CYS A 80 -1.25 -1.35 1.05
CA CYS A 80 -1.08 -0.13 1.83
C CYS A 80 -0.93 1.10 0.92
N ALA A 81 -0.08 1.01 -0.12
CA ALA A 81 0.06 2.07 -1.11
C ALA A 81 -1.28 2.39 -1.80
N VAL A 82 -2.05 1.37 -2.20
CA VAL A 82 -3.39 1.57 -2.77
C VAL A 82 -4.33 2.26 -1.78
N SER A 83 -4.40 1.77 -0.55
CA SER A 83 -5.23 2.36 0.51
C SER A 83 -4.92 3.85 0.71
N LEU A 84 -3.64 4.23 0.72
CA LEU A 84 -3.21 5.63 0.82
C LEU A 84 -3.66 6.45 -0.40
N LEU A 85 -3.44 5.96 -1.62
CA LEU A 85 -3.86 6.68 -2.83
C LEU A 85 -5.39 6.86 -2.89
N VAL A 86 -6.16 5.88 -2.44
CA VAL A 86 -7.62 5.99 -2.32
C VAL A 86 -8.00 7.06 -1.29
N GLN A 87 -7.31 7.07 -0.14
CA GLN A 87 -7.51 8.03 0.92
C GLN A 87 -7.26 9.48 0.44
N GLU A 88 -6.21 9.70 -0.34
CA GLU A 88 -5.87 11.00 -0.92
C GLU A 88 -6.80 11.42 -2.09
N GLY A 89 -7.79 10.60 -2.43
CA GLY A 89 -8.79 10.94 -3.44
C GLY A 89 -8.38 10.74 -4.89
N TYR A 90 -7.27 10.05 -5.18
CA TYR A 90 -6.86 9.78 -6.55
C TYR A 90 -7.91 8.97 -7.33
N ASN A 91 -8.00 9.19 -8.64
CA ASN A 91 -8.93 8.47 -9.50
C ASN A 91 -8.54 6.98 -9.62
N ASP A 92 -9.53 6.10 -9.53
CA ASP A 92 -9.39 4.65 -9.59
C ASP A 92 -8.63 4.18 -10.85
N HIS A 93 -8.84 4.83 -12.00
CA HIS A 93 -8.12 4.53 -13.23
C HIS A 93 -6.60 4.65 -13.06
N TYR A 94 -6.12 5.77 -12.51
CA TYR A 94 -4.69 6.00 -12.30
C TYR A 94 -4.12 5.10 -11.21
N ILE A 95 -4.90 4.78 -10.18
CA ILE A 95 -4.47 3.84 -9.14
C ILE A 95 -4.29 2.44 -9.74
N LYS A 96 -5.23 1.97 -10.57
CA LYS A 96 -5.14 0.67 -11.25
C LYS A 96 -3.93 0.60 -12.18
N GLU A 97 -3.72 1.63 -12.98
CA GLU A 97 -2.58 1.71 -13.90
C GLU A 97 -1.26 1.70 -13.14
N PHE A 98 -1.12 2.55 -12.12
CA PHE A 98 0.10 2.65 -11.32
C PHE A 98 0.40 1.37 -10.54
N THR A 99 -0.63 0.76 -9.96
CA THR A 99 -0.45 -0.40 -9.07
C THR A 99 -0.60 -1.74 -9.79
N GLY A 100 -0.97 -1.76 -11.07
CA GLY A 100 -1.20 -2.98 -11.87
C GLY A 100 -2.39 -3.82 -11.40
N HIS A 101 -3.42 -3.20 -10.82
CA HIS A 101 -4.64 -3.89 -10.41
C HIS A 101 -5.68 -3.87 -11.52
N THR A 102 -6.29 -5.01 -11.79
CA THR A 102 -7.39 -5.14 -12.75
C THR A 102 -8.75 -5.11 -12.06
N ASP A 103 -8.84 -5.60 -10.82
CA ASP A 103 -10.10 -5.70 -10.06
C ASP A 103 -10.42 -4.43 -9.26
N GLU A 104 -11.67 -4.00 -9.37
CA GLU A 104 -12.24 -2.84 -8.66
C GLU A 104 -12.71 -3.15 -7.26
N LYS A 105 -12.98 -4.43 -6.93
CA LYS A 105 -13.51 -4.80 -5.61
C LYS A 105 -12.60 -4.30 -4.47
N MET A 106 -11.29 -4.39 -4.68
CA MET A 106 -10.31 -3.92 -3.70
C MET A 106 -10.34 -2.40 -3.54
N LEU A 107 -10.49 -1.63 -4.62
CA LEU A 107 -10.60 -0.17 -4.54
C LEU A 107 -11.88 0.25 -3.84
N ARG A 108 -13.01 -0.39 -4.16
CA ARG A 108 -14.29 -0.15 -3.45
C ARG A 108 -14.18 -0.42 -1.95
N HIS A 109 -13.55 -1.52 -1.56
CA HIS A 109 -13.29 -1.82 -0.15
C HIS A 109 -12.53 -0.70 0.56
N TYR A 110 -11.44 -0.19 -0.04
CA TYR A 110 -10.70 0.93 0.55
C TYR A 110 -11.48 2.25 0.52
N ARG A 111 -12.28 2.50 -0.52
CA ARG A 111 -13.18 3.67 -0.56
C ARG A 111 -14.15 3.64 0.60
N ASP A 112 -14.76 2.48 0.87
CA ASP A 112 -15.70 2.29 1.97
C ASP A 112 -15.06 2.58 3.33
N ILE A 113 -13.82 2.14 3.53
CA ILE A 113 -13.06 2.42 4.75
C ILE A 113 -12.74 3.92 4.89
N HIS A 114 -12.40 4.59 3.80
CA HIS A 114 -11.95 6.00 3.80
C HIS A 114 -13.06 7.03 3.59
N LYS A 115 -14.34 6.63 3.53
CA LYS A 115 -15.50 7.54 3.31
C LYS A 115 -15.50 8.77 4.23
N THR A 116 -14.99 8.64 5.45
CA THR A 116 -14.94 9.72 6.44
C THR A 116 -14.03 10.89 6.03
N LYS A 117 -12.88 10.61 5.42
CA LYS A 117 -11.92 11.64 4.97
C LYS A 117 -12.37 12.37 3.70
N VAL A 118 -13.15 11.72 2.84
CA VAL A 118 -13.72 12.36 1.64
C VAL A 118 -14.66 13.51 2.02
N LYS A 119 -15.41 13.37 3.12
CA LYS A 119 -16.23 14.49 3.65
C LYS A 119 -15.37 15.65 4.09
N GLU A 120 -14.28 15.40 4.81
CA GLU A 120 -13.32 16.44 5.25
C GLU A 120 -12.69 17.15 4.05
N MET A 121 -12.27 16.40 3.02
CA MET A 121 -11.75 16.98 1.77
C MET A 121 -12.76 17.85 1.03
N LEU A 122 -14.05 17.49 1.03
CA LEU A 122 -15.11 18.33 0.44
C LEU A 122 -15.26 19.69 1.14
N TYR A 123 -14.93 19.78 2.43
CA TYR A 123 -14.92 21.05 3.16
C TYR A 123 -13.64 21.87 2.90
N GLU A 124 -12.55 21.24 2.46
CA GLU A 124 -11.27 21.92 2.14
C GLU A 124 -11.19 22.43 0.70
N VAL A 125 -11.86 21.78 -0.25
CA VAL A 125 -11.86 22.20 -1.67
C VAL A 125 -12.74 23.45 -1.83
N LYS A 126 -12.10 24.62 -1.80
CA LYS A 126 -12.73 25.87 -2.24
C LYS A 126 -12.81 25.89 -3.76
N PRO A 127 -13.95 26.24 -4.36
CA PRO A 127 -14.03 26.42 -5.81
C PRO A 127 -13.02 27.49 -6.24
N VAL A 128 -12.23 27.18 -7.26
CA VAL A 128 -11.42 28.20 -7.95
C VAL A 128 -12.41 29.18 -8.54
N LYS A 129 -12.39 30.43 -8.06
CA LYS A 129 -13.13 31.51 -8.70
C LYS A 129 -12.53 31.68 -10.09
N VAL A 130 -13.32 31.34 -11.12
CA VAL A 130 -13.05 31.71 -12.51
C VAL A 130 -13.26 33.21 -12.66
#